data_AF-A0A1H7XIN6-F1
#
_entry.id   AF-A0A1H7XIN6-F1
#
_cell.length_a   1.000
_cell.length_b   1.000
_cell.length_c   1.000
_cell.angle_alpha   90.00
_cell.angle_beta   90.00
_cell.angle_gamma   90.00
#
_symmetry.space_group_name_H-M   'P 1'
#
loop_
_entity.id
_entity.type
_entity.pdbx_description
1 polymer ?
#
loop_
_entity_poly.entity_id
_entity_poly.type
_entity_poly.pdbx_seq_one_letter_code
_entity_poly.pdbx_strand_id
1 'polypeptide(L)'
;MEIPVGLRLPRPGGCPEARHLARERATALRAAVARLPTRCARLMAAQLDDPGADYGSLAETLNIPRGSIGPTRSRCLACLRRMLNPDI
;
A
#
# COMPACT_ATOMS: atom_id res chain seq x y z
N MET A 1 6.71 -28.90 -33.14
CA MET A 1 5.61 -28.76 -32.16
C MET A 1 5.44 -27.26 -31.94
N GLU A 2 4.53 -26.68 -32.70
CA GLU A 2 4.36 -25.24 -32.87
C GLU A 2 3.55 -24.69 -31.66
N ILE A 3 4.03 -23.64 -30.99
CA ILE A 3 3.23 -22.89 -30.02
C ILE A 3 2.31 -21.97 -30.83
N PRO A 4 0.97 -22.11 -30.80
CA PRO A 4 0.09 -21.27 -31.61
C PRO A 4 0.12 -19.82 -31.11
N VAL A 5 0.31 -18.88 -32.04
CA VAL A 5 0.20 -17.44 -31.81
C VAL A 5 -1.28 -17.15 -31.47
N GLY A 6 -1.59 -16.98 -30.19
CA GLY A 6 -2.97 -16.84 -29.75
C GLY A 6 -3.21 -16.78 -28.24
N LEU A 7 -2.25 -17.16 -27.39
CA LEU A 7 -2.43 -17.01 -25.95
C LEU A 7 -2.17 -15.55 -25.55
N ARG A 8 -3.21 -14.71 -25.64
CA ARG A 8 -3.30 -13.49 -24.84
C ARG A 8 -3.29 -13.94 -23.37
N LEU A 9 -2.11 -14.02 -22.76
CA LEU A 9 -2.00 -14.26 -21.33
C LEU A 9 -2.91 -13.25 -20.63
N PRO A 10 -3.80 -13.69 -19.72
CA PRO A 10 -4.60 -12.76 -18.95
C PRO A 10 -3.66 -11.73 -18.34
N ARG A 11 -4.05 -10.44 -18.36
CA ARG A 11 -3.31 -9.42 -17.62
C ARG A 11 -3.05 -10.00 -16.22
N PRO A 12 -1.83 -9.86 -15.66
CA PRO A 12 -1.46 -10.56 -14.42
C PRO A 12 -2.47 -10.40 -13.29
N GLY A 13 -3.31 -9.36 -13.25
CA GLY A 13 -4.44 -9.29 -12.31
C GLY A 13 -5.56 -10.34 -12.46
N GLY A 14 -5.57 -11.16 -13.51
CA GLY A 14 -6.67 -12.05 -13.90
C GLY A 14 -6.47 -13.55 -13.60
N CYS A 15 -5.25 -14.03 -13.38
CA CYS A 15 -5.01 -15.46 -13.07
C CYS A 15 -5.11 -15.74 -11.55
N PRO A 16 -5.53 -16.95 -11.14
CA PRO A 16 -5.66 -17.33 -9.71
C PRO A 16 -4.37 -17.12 -8.90
N GLU A 17 -3.22 -17.52 -9.43
CA GLU A 17 -1.91 -17.45 -8.77
C GLU A 17 -1.52 -15.99 -8.51
N ALA A 18 -1.73 -15.13 -9.50
CA ALA A 18 -1.39 -13.72 -9.35
C ALA A 18 -2.35 -12.98 -8.41
N ARG A 19 -3.64 -13.37 -8.35
CA ARG A 19 -4.56 -12.90 -7.30
C ARG A 19 -4.13 -13.38 -5.92
N HIS A 20 -3.66 -14.62 -5.79
CA HIS A 20 -3.15 -15.16 -4.54
C HIS A 20 -1.95 -14.35 -4.05
N LEU A 21 -0.93 -14.16 -4.89
CA LEU A 21 0.24 -13.35 -4.59
C LEU A 21 -0.12 -11.90 -4.24
N ALA A 22 -1.10 -11.29 -4.93
CA ALA A 22 -1.57 -9.95 -4.60
C ALA A 22 -2.22 -9.88 -3.21
N ARG A 23 -3.02 -10.89 -2.84
CA ARG A 23 -3.63 -10.99 -1.50
C ARG A 23 -2.56 -11.19 -0.43
N GLU A 24 -1.59 -12.07 -0.65
CA GLU A 24 -0.48 -12.27 0.28
C GLU A 24 0.33 -10.98 0.50
N ARG A 25 0.69 -10.28 -0.58
CA ARG A 25 1.37 -8.98 -0.50
C ARG A 25 0.55 -7.94 0.25
N ALA A 26 -0.76 -7.87 0.01
CA ALA A 26 -1.65 -6.95 0.71
C ALA A 26 -1.74 -7.28 2.21
N THR A 27 -1.83 -8.56 2.56
CA THR A 27 -1.83 -9.02 3.97
C THR A 27 -0.50 -8.67 4.65
N ALA A 28 0.63 -8.96 4.02
CA ALA A 28 1.96 -8.62 4.54
C ALA A 28 2.12 -7.10 4.74
N LEU A 29 1.67 -6.29 3.78
CA LEU A 29 1.70 -4.84 3.88
C LEU A 29 0.85 -4.31 5.04
N ARG A 30 -0.39 -4.80 5.19
CA ARG A 30 -1.27 -4.41 6.31
C ARG A 30 -0.65 -4.80 7.66
N ALA A 31 -0.06 -5.99 7.76
CA ALA A 31 0.65 -6.41 8.96
C ALA A 31 1.86 -5.51 9.29
N ALA A 32 2.63 -5.09 8.28
CA ALA A 32 3.73 -4.16 8.46
C ALA A 32 3.23 -2.76 8.90
N VAL A 33 2.15 -2.27 8.31
CA VAL A 33 1.52 -0.99 8.70
C VAL A 33 1.03 -1.03 10.15
N ALA A 34 0.45 -2.13 10.59
CA ALA A 34 -0.01 -2.29 11.97
C ALA A 34 1.12 -2.23 13.01
N ARG A 35 2.38 -2.47 12.58
CA ARG A 35 3.58 -2.42 13.44
C ARG A 35 4.27 -1.06 13.44
N LEU A 36 3.82 -0.10 12.62
CA LEU A 36 4.38 1.25 12.61
C LEU A 36 4.06 2.01 13.92
N PRO A 37 4.83 3.05 14.26
CA PRO A 37 4.43 3.98 15.31
C PRO A 37 3.01 4.51 15.07
N THR A 38 2.21 4.66 16.13
CA THR A 38 0.75 4.88 16.09
C THR A 38 0.29 5.93 15.06
N ARG A 39 0.97 7.08 14.99
CA ARG A 39 0.63 8.15 14.04
C ARG A 39 0.84 7.72 12.57
N CYS A 40 1.89 6.97 12.30
CA CYS A 40 2.18 6.45 10.96
C CYS A 40 1.29 5.27 10.59
N ALA A 41 0.99 4.38 11.53
CA ALA A 41 0.03 3.30 11.33
C ALA A 41 -1.34 3.87 10.89
N ARG A 42 -1.85 4.89 11.60
CA ARG A 42 -3.13 5.54 11.27
C ARG A 42 -3.16 6.15 9.86
N LEU A 43 -2.14 6.93 9.49
CA LEU A 43 -2.10 7.55 8.16
C LEU A 43 -1.98 6.50 7.05
N MET A 44 -1.10 5.51 7.20
CA MET A 44 -0.91 4.48 6.18
C MET A 44 -2.15 3.59 6.06
N ALA A 45 -2.80 3.25 7.18
CA ALA A 45 -4.06 2.48 7.16
C ALA A 45 -5.17 3.24 6.43
N ALA A 46 -5.38 4.52 6.74
CA ALA A 46 -6.39 5.34 6.06
C ALA A 46 -6.17 5.41 4.53
N GLN A 47 -4.91 5.52 4.09
CA GLN A 47 -4.59 5.48 2.66
C GLN A 47 -4.74 4.10 2.00
N LEU A 48 -4.63 3.01 2.76
CA LEU A 48 -4.86 1.65 2.25
C LEU A 48 -6.35 1.31 2.17
N ASP A 49 -7.13 1.85 3.10
CA ASP A 49 -8.58 1.68 3.15
C ASP A 49 -9.27 2.51 2.06
N ASP A 50 -8.78 3.74 1.83
CA ASP A 50 -9.22 4.61 0.74
C ASP A 50 -8.03 5.18 -0.05
N PRO A 51 -7.56 4.47 -1.10
CA PRO A 51 -6.50 4.95 -1.98
C PRO A 51 -6.86 6.22 -2.76
N GLY A 52 -8.15 6.55 -2.87
CA GLY A 52 -8.68 7.70 -3.59
C GLY A 52 -8.92 8.93 -2.70
N ALA A 53 -8.74 8.80 -1.38
CA ALA A 53 -9.00 9.89 -0.44
C ALA A 53 -8.18 11.15 -0.79
N ASP A 54 -8.87 12.28 -0.84
CA ASP A 54 -8.18 13.56 -0.96
C ASP A 54 -7.51 13.97 0.36
N TYR A 55 -6.61 14.95 0.29
CA TYR A 55 -5.85 15.41 1.46
C TYR A 55 -6.71 16.14 2.50
N GLY A 56 -7.89 16.64 2.12
CA GLY A 56 -8.86 17.22 3.05
C GLY A 56 -9.51 16.13 3.90
N SER A 57 -10.11 15.12 3.27
CA SER A 57 -10.74 14.00 3.97
C SER A 57 -9.76 13.25 4.87
N LEU A 58 -8.51 13.05 4.42
CA LEU A 58 -7.44 12.46 5.25
C LEU A 58 -7.08 13.35 6.45
N ALA A 59 -6.99 14.67 6.25
CA ALA A 59 -6.65 15.61 7.32
C ALA A 59 -7.73 15.63 8.41
N GLU A 60 -9.00 15.63 8.01
CA GLU A 60 -10.16 15.54 8.90
C GLU A 60 -10.18 14.22 9.67
N THR A 61 -10.07 13.09 8.96
CA THR A 61 -10.07 11.74 9.57
C THR A 61 -8.95 11.56 10.59
N LEU A 62 -7.78 12.14 10.31
CA LEU A 62 -6.60 12.01 11.16
C LEU A 62 -6.49 13.13 12.20
N ASN A 63 -7.37 14.14 12.15
CA ASN A 63 -7.34 15.34 12.97
C ASN A 63 -5.96 16.03 12.97
N ILE A 64 -5.42 16.31 11.78
CA ILE A 64 -4.14 17.00 11.58
C ILE A 64 -4.28 18.10 10.53
N PRO A 65 -3.38 19.12 10.51
CA PRO A 65 -3.43 20.14 9.47
C PRO A 65 -3.24 19.55 8.08
N ARG A 66 -4.05 19.96 7.09
CA ARG A 66 -3.93 19.53 5.69
C ARG A 66 -2.51 19.70 5.14
N GLY A 67 -1.85 20.83 5.44
CA GLY A 67 -0.47 21.10 5.05
C GLY A 67 0.57 20.12 5.63
N SER A 68 0.23 19.39 6.69
CA SER A 68 1.11 18.41 7.34
C SER A 68 1.05 17.01 6.73
N ILE A 69 0.09 16.74 5.83
CA ILE A 69 -0.13 15.41 5.23
C ILE A 69 1.10 14.97 4.44
N GLY A 70 1.63 15.82 3.55
CA GLY A 70 2.81 15.51 2.74
C GLY A 70 4.05 15.15 3.56
N PRO A 71 4.53 16.03 4.47
CA PRO A 71 5.67 15.73 5.35
C PRO A 71 5.45 14.51 6.23
N THR A 72 4.24 14.32 6.76
CA THR A 72 3.91 13.15 7.57
C THR A 72 3.98 11.87 6.76
N ARG A 73 3.38 11.86 5.57
CA ARG A 73 3.37 10.74 4.65
C ARG A 73 4.78 10.32 4.26
N SER A 74 5.65 11.28 3.92
CA SER A 74 7.06 11.01 3.62
C SER A 74 7.75 10.29 4.78
N ARG A 75 7.64 10.83 6.00
CA ARG A 75 8.23 10.24 7.20
C ARG A 75 7.72 8.82 7.46
N CYS A 76 6.42 8.60 7.32
CA CYS A 76 5.81 7.31 7.59
C CYS A 76 6.17 6.26 6.54
N LEU A 77 6.26 6.64 5.26
CA LEU A 77 6.77 5.77 4.19
C LEU A 77 8.25 5.42 4.40
N ALA A 78 9.06 6.35 4.88
CA ALA A 78 10.46 6.08 5.21
C ALA A 78 10.59 5.08 6.38
N CYS A 79 9.73 5.16 7.40
CA CYS A 79 9.66 4.15 8.46
C CYS A 79 9.24 2.78 7.90
N LEU A 80 8.19 2.74 7.08
CA LEU A 80 7.68 1.49 6.51
C LEU A 80 8.71 0.81 5.60
N ARG A 81 9.42 1.58 4.76
CA ARG A 81 10.49 1.07 3.90
C ARG A 81 11.60 0.40 4.71
N ARG A 82 12.10 1.06 5.76
CA ARG A 82 13.12 0.48 6.66
C ARG A 82 12.67 -0.82 7.33
N MET A 83 11.38 -0.99 7.58
CA MET A 83 10.83 -2.22 8.16
C MET A 83 10.69 -3.37 7.14
N LEU A 84 10.37 -3.04 5.88
CA LEU A 84 10.16 -4.03 4.82
C LEU A 84 11.47 -4.45 4.14
N ASN A 85 12.44 -3.54 4.07
CA ASN A 85 13.74 -3.72 3.47
C ASN A 85 14.79 -3.04 4.36
N PRO A 86 15.27 -3.72 5.42
CA PRO A 86 16.31 -3.16 6.30
C PRO A 86 17.66 -2.97 5.58
N ASP A 87 17.84 -3.59 4.40
CA ASP A 87 19.11 -3.68 3.68
C ASP A 87 19.23 -2.78 2.43
N ILE A 88 18.29 -1.84 2.22
CA ILE A 88 18.36 -0.82 1.13
C ILE A 88 18.42 0.58 1.71
#